data_AF-A0A9P7ZJJ9-F1
#
_entry.id   AF-A0A9P7ZJJ9-F1
#
_cell.length_a   1.000
_cell.length_b   1.000
_cell.length_c   1.000
_cell.angle_alpha   90.00
_cell.angle_beta   90.00
_cell.angle_gamma   90.00
#
_symmetry.space_group_name_H-M   'P 1'
#
loop_
_entity.id
_entity.type
_entity.pdbx_description
1 polymer ?
#
loop_
_entity_poly.entity_id
_entity_poly.type
_entity_poly.pdbx_seq_one_letter_code
_entity_poly.pdbx_strand_id
1 'polypeptide(L)' 'MTRWSWSSTADEVVDAFKSKVEGKAVVITGAGSGAIGSAIALSIARGLPAALILPGHDRSDWKRYFIT' A
#
# COMPACT_ATOMS: atom_id res chain seq x y z
N MET A 1 -18.81 -16.89 3.25
CA MET A 1 -18.07 -16.18 4.32
C MET A 1 -16.91 -15.45 3.69
N THR A 2 -16.66 -14.20 4.09
CA THR A 2 -15.46 -13.45 3.67
C THR A 2 -14.26 -13.87 4.52
N ARG A 3 -13.06 -13.87 3.95
CA ARG A 3 -11.80 -14.14 4.68
C ARG A 3 -11.48 -13.08 5.75
N TRP A 4 -12.10 -11.91 5.65
CA TRP A 4 -11.81 -10.72 6.44
C TRP A 4 -12.95 -10.38 7.39
N SER A 5 -12.59 -9.78 8.54
CA SER A 5 -13.50 -9.22 9.52
C SER A 5 -13.16 -7.74 9.79
N TRP A 6 -13.98 -7.07 10.62
CA TRP A 6 -13.72 -5.70 11.08
C TRP A 6 -12.40 -5.55 11.84
N SER A 7 -11.91 -6.61 12.48
CA SER A 7 -10.68 -6.58 13.26
C SER A 7 -9.43 -6.94 12.43
N SER A 8 -9.59 -7.32 11.16
CA SER A 8 -8.46 -7.67 10.30
C SER A 8 -7.57 -6.47 10.04
N THR A 9 -6.26 -6.70 10.05
CA THR A 9 -5.26 -5.63 9.85
C THR A 9 -4.77 -5.56 8.42
N ALA A 10 -4.21 -4.41 8.03
CA ALA A 10 -3.62 -4.26 6.70
C ALA A 10 -2.41 -5.21 6.50
N ASP A 11 -1.63 -5.47 7.55
CA ASP A 11 -0.49 -6.40 7.49
C ASP A 11 -0.95 -7.84 7.22
N GLU A 12 -2.02 -8.31 7.87
CA GLU A 12 -2.61 -9.63 7.61
C GLU A 12 -3.04 -9.79 6.15
N VAL A 13 -3.60 -8.71 5.57
CA VAL A 13 -4.01 -8.69 4.16
C VAL A 13 -2.78 -8.75 3.26
N VAL A 14 -1.73 -7.98 3.55
CA VAL A 14 -0.49 -7.98 2.76
C VAL A 14 0.18 -9.36 2.81
N ASP A 15 0.27 -9.99 3.98
CA ASP A 15 0.84 -11.33 4.12
C ASP A 15 0.06 -12.37 3.33
N ALA A 16 -1.27 -12.33 3.41
CA ALA A 16 -2.14 -13.21 2.64
C ALA A 16 -2.00 -13.06 1.13
N PHE A 17 -1.62 -11.87 0.66
CA PHE A 17 -1.43 -11.53 -0.75
C PHE A 17 0.04 -11.28 -1.09
N LYS A 18 1.00 -11.79 -0.30
CA LYS A 18 2.42 -11.50 -0.48
C LYS A 18 2.91 -11.77 -1.90
N SER A 19 2.49 -12.89 -2.51
CA SER A 19 2.83 -13.24 -3.90
C SER A 19 2.31 -12.26 -4.96
N LYS A 20 1.37 -11.39 -4.60
CA LYS A 20 0.82 -10.32 -5.45
C LYS A 20 1.46 -8.95 -5.17
N VAL A 21 2.20 -8.82 -4.08
CA VAL A 21 2.89 -7.58 -3.68
C VAL A 21 4.38 -7.68 -4.01
N GLU A 22 5.01 -8.79 -3.64
CA GLU A 22 6.46 -8.98 -3.71
C GLU A 22 6.99 -8.84 -5.15
N GLY A 23 7.97 -7.95 -5.32
CA GLY A 23 8.58 -7.65 -6.60
C GLY A 23 7.64 -7.00 -7.62
N LYS A 24 6.45 -6.52 -7.21
CA LYS A 24 5.48 -5.84 -8.10
C LYS A 24 5.49 -4.34 -7.92
N ALA A 25 5.09 -3.62 -8.96
CA ALA A 25 4.75 -2.21 -8.85
C ALA A 25 3.31 -2.09 -8.34
N VAL A 26 3.12 -1.36 -7.24
CA VAL A 26 1.80 -1.15 -6.62
C VAL A 26 1.44 0.34 -6.67
N VAL A 27 0.23 0.63 -7.12
CA VAL A 27 -0.33 1.99 -7.18
C VAL A 27 -1.38 2.14 -6.09
N ILE A 28 -1.26 3.16 -5.24
CA ILE A 28 -2.26 3.47 -4.20
C ILE A 28 -2.78 4.87 -4.43
N THR A 29 -4.02 4.97 -4.89
CA THR A 29 -4.74 6.24 -5.03
C THR A 29 -5.25 6.72 -3.68
N GLY A 30 -5.19 8.03 -3.41
CA GLY A 30 -5.68 8.58 -2.13
C GLY A 30 -4.73 8.34 -0.95
N ALA A 31 -3.42 8.26 -1.20
CA ALA A 31 -2.39 8.12 -0.17
C ALA A 31 -1.88 9.46 0.39
N GLY A 32 -2.75 10.47 0.46
CA GLY A 32 -2.44 11.77 1.06
C GLY A 32 -2.15 11.67 2.55
N SER A 33 -1.47 12.67 3.11
CA SER A 33 -1.13 12.70 4.54
C SER A 33 -2.37 12.55 5.43
N GLY A 34 -2.34 11.62 6.39
CA GLY A 34 -3.48 11.35 7.29
C GLY A 34 -4.61 10.52 6.67
N ALA A 35 -4.53 10.16 5.39
CA ALA A 35 -5.53 9.31 4.73
C ALA A 35 -5.27 7.82 4.98
N ILE A 36 -6.32 7.01 4.88
CA ILE A 36 -6.23 5.53 5.00
C ILE A 36 -5.21 4.96 4.00
N GLY A 37 -5.16 5.52 2.77
CA GLY A 37 -4.20 5.09 1.76
C GLY A 37 -2.74 5.26 2.19
N SER A 38 -2.43 6.26 3.02
CA SER A 38 -1.07 6.47 3.55
C SER A 38 -0.67 5.42 4.59
N ALA A 39 -1.61 4.97 5.43
CA ALA A 39 -1.39 3.88 6.36
C ALA A 39 -1.23 2.54 5.61
N ILE A 40 -2.05 2.28 4.60
CA ILE A 40 -1.96 1.07 3.78
C ILE A 40 -0.64 1.02 2.99
N ALA A 41 -0.15 2.17 2.50
CA ALA A 41 1.14 2.26 1.83
C ALA A 41 2.30 1.71 2.69
N LEU A 42 2.25 1.94 4.00
CA LEU A 42 3.24 1.41 4.94
C LEU A 42 3.16 -0.12 5.08
N SER A 43 1.95 -0.68 5.18
CA SER A 43 1.78 -2.13 5.21
C SER A 43 2.20 -2.79 3.89
N ILE A 44 1.84 -2.21 2.74
CA ILE A 44 2.23 -2.72 1.42
C ILE A 44 3.74 -2.70 1.26
N ALA A 45 4.43 -1.66 1.75
CA ALA A 45 5.89 -1.57 1.74
C ALA A 45 6.56 -2.76 2.45
N ARG A 46 5.96 -3.31 3.52
CA ARG A 46 6.46 -4.51 4.21
C ARG A 46 6.38 -5.78 3.35
N GLY A 47 5.47 -5.81 2.38
CA GLY A 47 5.33 -6.90 1.41
C GLY A 47 6.40 -6.92 0.31
N LEU A 48 7.42 -6.06 0.39
CA LEU A 48 8.55 -5.97 -0.54
C LEU A 48 8.16 -5.75 -2.02
N PRO A 49 7.31 -4.75 -2.33
CA PRO A 49 7.03 -4.39 -3.72
C PRO A 49 8.28 -3.81 -4.39
N ALA A 50 8.41 -4.01 -5.70
CA ALA A 50 9.49 -3.40 -6.48
C ALA A 50 9.34 -1.88 -6.60
N ALA A 51 8.10 -1.36 -6.52
CA ALA A 51 7.85 0.08 -6.53
C ALA A 51 6.50 0.39 -5.87
N LEU A 52 6.44 1.54 -5.19
CA LEU A 52 5.20 2.10 -4.66
C LEU A 52 4.93 3.47 -5.29
N ILE A 53 3.81 3.58 -5.99
CA ILE A 53 3.40 4.78 -6.72
C ILE A 53 2.19 5.38 -6.00
N LEU A 54 2.37 6.58 -5.44
CA LEU A 54 1.35 7.28 -4.65
C LEU A 54 0.91 8.54 -5.40
N PRO A 55 -0.04 8.44 -6.35
CA PRO A 55 -0.54 9.60 -7.05
C PRO A 55 -1.29 10.53 -6.08
N GLY A 56 -0.78 11.76 -6.00
CA GLY A 56 -1.47 12.88 -5.34
C GLY A 56 -2.59 13.45 -6.21
N HIS A 57 -3.56 14.10 -5.58
CA HIS A 57 -4.61 14.85 -6.28
C HIS A 57 -4.08 16.21 -6.80
N ASP A 58 -3.07 16.77 -6.15
CA ASP A 58 -2.33 17.97 -6.58
C ASP A 58 -0.83 17.62 -6.78
N ARG A 59 -0.11 18.41 -7.59
CA ARG A 59 1.32 18.24 -7.86
C ARG A 59 2.16 18.23 -6.59
N SER A 60 1.72 18.97 -5.57
CA SER A 60 2.30 19.04 -4.23
C SER A 60 2.29 17.70 -3.48
N ASP A 61 1.37 16.81 -3.83
CA ASP A 61 1.14 15.53 -3.14
C ASP A 61 1.72 14.31 -3.88
N TRP A 62 2.37 14.52 -5.04
CA TRP A 62 2.98 13.43 -5.80
C TRP A 62 4.25 12.93 -5.11
N LYS A 63 4.24 11.66 -4.67
CA LYS A 63 5.43 11.02 -4.09
C LYS A 63 5.70 9.67 -4.74
N ARG A 64 6.97 9.44 -5.10
CA ARG A 64 7.46 8.16 -5.61
C ARG A 64 8.54 7.64 -4.69
N TYR A 65 8.34 6.44 -4.14
CA TYR A 65 9.29 5.78 -3.26
C TYR A 65 9.84 4.54 -3.94
N PHE A 66 11.17 4.42 -3.95
CA PHE A 66 11.87 3.19 -4.31
C PHE A 66 12.20 2.46 -3.02
N ILE A 67 11.76 1.21 -2.91
CA ILE A 67 12.09 0.35 -1.77
C ILE A 67 13.22 -0.54 -2.25
N THR A 68 14.41 -0.36 -1.65
CA THR A 68 15.63 -1.13 -1.97
C THR A 68 15.76 -2.31 -1.03
#